data_AF-A0A1Q5Q674-F1
#
_entry.id   AF-A0A1Q5Q674-F1
#
_cell.length_a   1.000
_cell.length_b   1.000
_cell.length_c   1.000
_cell.angle_alpha   90.00
_cell.angle_beta   90.00
_cell.angle_gamma   90.00
#
_symmetry.space_group_name_H-M   'P 1'
#
loop_
_entity.id
_entity.type
_entity.pdbx_description
1 polymer ?
#
loop_
_entity_poly.entity_id
_entity_poly.type
_entity_poly.pdbx_seq_one_letter_code
_entity_poly.pdbx_strand_id
1 'polypeptide(L)'
;MSAPELRDWLQGGQSQSSGWHKSDSSDTETIGHESGRKIVSILEHNPEKDPSQYETDDIQHMRKVVAYCKRHLAQEETAKRNTQSKSYKSLKNWGHDALKD
;
A
#
# COMPACT_ATOMS: atom_id res chain seq x y z
N MET A 1 -4.81 -7.40 2.84
CA MET A 1 -5.87 -6.50 3.35
C MET A 1 -7.00 -6.44 2.34
N SER A 2 -8.24 -6.35 2.81
CA SER A 2 -9.41 -6.08 1.96
C SER A 2 -9.55 -4.59 1.63
N ALA A 3 -10.37 -4.25 0.64
CA ALA A 3 -10.68 -2.85 0.29
C ALA A 3 -11.17 -2.01 1.48
N PRO A 4 -12.18 -2.44 2.27
CA PRO A 4 -12.64 -1.66 3.42
C PRO A 4 -11.55 -1.49 4.49
N GLU A 5 -10.80 -2.54 4.83
CA GLU A 5 -9.71 -2.43 5.81
C GLU A 5 -8.62 -1.45 5.37
N LEU A 6 -8.26 -1.45 4.09
CA LEU A 6 -7.27 -0.53 3.56
C LEU A 6 -7.81 0.90 3.50
N ARG A 7 -9.08 1.08 3.11
CA ARG A 7 -9.73 2.41 3.11
C ARG A 7 -9.73 3.03 4.50
N ASP A 8 -10.14 2.28 5.52
CA ASP A 8 -10.18 2.76 6.90
C ASP A 8 -8.78 3.14 7.40
N TRP A 9 -7.77 2.36 7.01
CA TRP A 9 -6.38 2.70 7.32
C TRP A 9 -5.92 4.01 6.67
N LEU A 10 -6.22 4.22 5.39
CA LEU A 10 -5.81 5.42 4.64
C LEU A 10 -6.43 6.72 5.19
N GLN A 11 -7.59 6.63 5.83
CA GLN A 11 -8.21 7.80 6.49
C GLN A 11 -7.43 8.27 7.73
N GLY A 12 -6.57 7.42 8.30
CA GLY A 12 -5.81 7.74 9.50
C GLY A 12 -4.59 8.63 9.24
N GLY A 13 -4.33 9.57 10.14
CA GLY A 13 -3.15 10.46 10.05
C GLY A 13 -1.81 9.72 10.05
N GLN A 14 -1.76 8.51 10.63
CA GLN A 14 -0.59 7.63 10.53
C GLN A 14 -0.31 7.20 9.09
N SER A 15 -1.34 6.93 8.30
CA SER A 15 -1.19 6.57 6.89
C SER A 15 -0.73 7.77 6.06
N GLN A 16 -1.40 8.91 6.23
CA GLN A 16 -1.15 10.14 5.48
C GLN A 16 0.27 10.70 5.67
N SER A 17 0.85 10.54 6.86
CA SER A 17 2.20 11.03 7.20
C SER A 17 3.33 10.02 6.96
N SER A 18 3.01 8.79 6.53
CA SER A 18 3.99 7.71 6.40
C SER A 18 4.45 7.52 4.95
N GLY A 19 5.76 7.64 4.74
CA GLY A 19 6.41 7.32 3.47
C GLY A 19 7.22 8.48 2.91
N TRP A 20 7.57 8.35 1.64
CA TRP A 20 8.30 9.37 0.88
C TRP A 20 7.34 10.21 0.04
N HIS A 21 7.60 11.50 -0.03
CA HIS A 21 6.97 12.41 -0.99
C HIS A 21 7.72 12.36 -2.33
N LYS A 22 7.03 12.72 -3.41
CA LYS A 22 7.68 12.97 -4.69
C LYS A 22 8.49 14.27 -4.56
N SER A 23 9.76 14.24 -4.94
CA SER A 23 10.71 15.37 -4.83
C SER A 23 10.23 16.66 -5.52
N ASP A 24 9.39 16.52 -6.54
CA ASP A 24 9.04 17.62 -7.46
C ASP A 24 7.53 17.91 -7.50
N SER A 25 6.78 17.43 -6.51
CA SER A 25 5.34 17.65 -6.43
C SER A 25 5.00 18.63 -5.30
N SER A 26 4.14 19.62 -5.58
CA SER A 26 3.45 20.39 -4.53
C SER A 26 2.46 19.55 -3.73
N ASP A 27 2.25 18.29 -4.16
CA ASP A 27 1.38 17.34 -3.52
C ASP A 27 1.97 16.88 -2.17
N THR A 28 1.22 17.17 -1.11
CA THR A 28 1.57 16.81 0.27
C THR A 28 1.38 15.32 0.55
N GLU A 29 0.94 14.53 -0.42
CA GLU A 29 0.72 13.11 -0.25
C GLU A 29 2.00 12.27 -0.43
N THR A 30 2.12 11.19 0.35
CA THR A 30 3.19 10.21 0.18
C THR A 30 2.89 9.21 -0.95
N ILE A 31 3.94 8.73 -1.62
CA ILE A 31 3.84 7.72 -2.68
C ILE A 31 3.13 6.45 -2.19
N GLY A 32 3.35 6.08 -0.93
CA GLY A 32 2.68 4.93 -0.32
C GLY A 32 1.19 5.15 -0.16
N HIS A 33 0.78 6.32 0.35
CA HIS A 33 -0.64 6.63 0.52
C HIS A 33 -1.36 6.68 -0.85
N GLU A 34 -0.72 7.27 -1.87
CA GLU A 34 -1.26 7.29 -3.24
C GLU A 34 -1.44 5.87 -3.78
N SER A 35 -0.43 5.02 -3.55
CA SER A 35 -0.45 3.61 -3.93
C SER A 35 -1.61 2.86 -3.27
N GLY A 36 -1.85 3.12 -1.98
CA GLY A 36 -2.95 2.53 -1.22
C GLY A 36 -4.31 2.87 -1.82
N ARG A 37 -4.54 4.13 -2.23
CA ARG A 37 -5.81 4.49 -2.88
C ARG A 37 -6.01 3.78 -4.21
N LYS A 38 -4.94 3.60 -4.99
CA LYS A 38 -5.00 2.81 -6.23
C LYS A 38 -5.33 1.35 -5.95
N ILE A 39 -4.75 0.75 -4.91
CA ILE A 39 -5.09 -0.62 -4.50
C ILE A 39 -6.57 -0.73 -4.12
N VAL A 40 -7.10 0.24 -3.36
CA VAL A 40 -8.53 0.27 -3.02
C VAL A 40 -9.38 0.33 -4.29
N SER A 41 -9.06 1.23 -5.23
CA SER A 41 -9.75 1.33 -6.52
C SER A 41 -9.75 0.00 -7.27
N ILE A 42 -8.59 -0.67 -7.34
CA ILE A 42 -8.43 -1.97 -8.01
C ILE A 42 -9.32 -3.05 -7.39
N LEU A 43 -9.32 -3.13 -6.06
CA LEU A 43 -10.12 -4.11 -5.33
C LEU A 43 -11.63 -3.84 -5.44
N GLU A 44 -12.04 -2.58 -5.61
CA GLU A 44 -13.45 -2.20 -5.75
C GLU A 44 -14.01 -2.47 -7.13
N HIS A 45 -13.24 -2.21 -8.19
CA HIS A 45 -13.71 -2.43 -9.56
C HIS A 45 -13.58 -3.89 -10.00
N ASN A 46 -12.70 -4.68 -9.37
CA ASN A 46 -12.55 -6.12 -9.63
C ASN A 46 -12.57 -6.94 -8.32
N PRO A 47 -13.73 -7.00 -7.64
CA PRO A 47 -13.85 -7.66 -6.33
C PRO A 47 -13.63 -9.18 -6.39
N GLU A 48 -13.95 -9.81 -7.53
CA GLU A 48 -13.75 -11.24 -7.76
C GLU A 48 -12.31 -11.59 -8.17
N LYS A 49 -11.47 -10.57 -8.41
CA LYS A 49 -10.07 -10.70 -8.83
C LYS A 49 -9.92 -11.46 -10.14
N ASP A 50 -10.88 -11.32 -11.05
CA ASP A 50 -10.84 -11.92 -12.38
C ASP A 50 -9.64 -11.35 -13.16
N PRO A 51 -8.65 -12.18 -13.55
CA PRO A 51 -7.48 -11.72 -14.28
C PRO A 51 -7.80 -10.98 -15.59
N SER A 52 -8.94 -11.28 -16.22
CA SER A 52 -9.35 -10.66 -17.48
C SER A 52 -9.92 -9.25 -17.33
N GLN A 53 -10.29 -8.86 -16.10
CA GLN A 53 -10.86 -7.55 -15.77
C GLN A 53 -9.81 -6.52 -15.34
N TYR A 54 -8.53 -6.89 -15.25
CA TYR A 54 -7.48 -5.93 -14.95
C TYR A 54 -7.01 -5.19 -16.18
N GLU A 55 -6.88 -3.89 -16.04
CA GLU A 55 -6.24 -3.06 -17.05
C GLU A 55 -4.72 -3.20 -16.98
N THR A 56 -4.04 -2.75 -18.04
CA THR A 56 -2.57 -2.77 -18.09
C THR A 56 -1.96 -2.00 -16.91
N ASP A 57 -2.55 -0.86 -16.56
CA ASP A 57 -2.08 0.00 -15.48
C ASP A 57 -2.28 -0.65 -14.10
N ASP A 58 -3.37 -1.39 -13.90
CA ASP A 58 -3.59 -2.18 -12.68
C ASP A 58 -2.49 -3.21 -12.50
N ILE A 59 -2.18 -3.95 -13.57
CA ILE A 59 -1.15 -4.99 -13.55
C ILE A 59 0.23 -4.38 -13.26
N GLN A 60 0.55 -3.23 -13.87
CA GLN A 60 1.80 -2.53 -13.60
C GLN A 60 1.89 -2.05 -12.15
N HIS A 61 0.80 -1.48 -11.62
CA HIS A 61 0.74 -1.04 -10.24
C HIS A 61 0.85 -2.21 -9.26
N MET A 62 0.11 -3.30 -9.48
CA MET A 62 0.19 -4.51 -8.66
C MET A 62 1.61 -5.09 -8.64
N ARG A 63 2.31 -5.13 -9.78
CA ARG A 63 3.72 -5.55 -9.84
C ARG A 63 4.63 -4.64 -8.99
N LYS A 64 4.40 -3.33 -9.04
CA LYS A 64 5.12 -2.36 -8.20
C LYS A 64 4.86 -2.60 -6.72
N VAL A 65 3.60 -2.87 -6.34
CA VAL A 65 3.20 -3.20 -4.96
C VAL A 65 3.93 -4.45 -4.47
N VAL A 66 3.87 -5.54 -5.23
CA VAL A 66 4.55 -6.80 -4.88
C VAL A 66 6.06 -6.59 -4.70
N ALA A 67 6.69 -5.88 -5.64
CA ALA A 67 8.13 -5.60 -5.56
C ALA A 67 8.50 -4.72 -4.34
N TYR A 68 7.66 -3.73 -4.02
CA TYR A 68 7.84 -2.88 -2.85
C TYR A 68 7.77 -3.69 -1.56
N CYS A 69 6.68 -4.46 -1.38
CA CYS A 69 6.45 -5.27 -0.19
C CYS A 69 7.55 -6.30 0.00
N LYS A 70 7.94 -7.02 -1.06
CA LYS A 70 9.03 -8.02 -1.00
C LYS A 70 10.35 -7.39 -0.53
N ARG A 71 10.73 -6.23 -1.08
CA ARG A 71 11.97 -5.53 -0.69
C ARG A 71 11.92 -5.07 0.76
N HIS A 72 10.82 -4.47 1.19
CA HIS A 72 10.70 -3.91 2.54
C HIS A 72 10.61 -5.00 3.61
N LEU A 73 9.91 -6.11 3.33
CA LEU A 73 9.85 -7.26 4.22
C LEU A 73 11.21 -7.96 4.38
N ALA A 74 12.05 -7.94 3.34
CA ALA A 74 13.40 -8.49 3.40
C ALA A 74 14.39 -7.57 4.14
N GLN A 75 14.17 -6.25 4.07
CA GLN A 75 15.04 -5.25 4.72
C GLN A 75 14.76 -5.08 6.21
N GLU A 76 13.54 -5.37 6.69
CA GLU A 76 13.19 -5.19 8.09
C GLU A 76 12.65 -6.47 8.73
N GLU A 77 13.53 -7.27 9.34
CA GLU A 77 13.10 -8.31 10.30
C GLU A 77 12.27 -7.71 11.46
N THR A 78 12.53 -6.45 11.81
CA THR A 78 11.82 -5.70 12.88
C THR A 78 10.43 -5.20 12.48
N ALA A 79 10.14 -5.01 11.19
CA ALA A 79 8.81 -4.57 10.73
C ALA A 79 7.72 -5.58 11.10
N LYS A 80 8.09 -6.86 11.21
CA LYS A 80 7.19 -7.94 11.63
C LYS A 80 6.74 -7.84 13.09
N ARG A 81 7.32 -6.94 13.92
CA ARG A 81 7.08 -6.93 15.37
C ARG A 81 6.79 -5.55 15.98
N ASN A 82 6.94 -4.45 15.26
CA ASN A 82 6.66 -3.10 15.79
C ASN A 82 5.67 -2.32 14.92
N THR A 83 4.42 -2.24 15.38
CA THR A 83 3.33 -1.51 14.70
C THR A 83 3.52 0.00 14.66
N GLN A 84 4.42 0.56 15.48
CA GLN A 84 4.72 1.98 15.49
C GLN A 84 5.82 2.37 14.50
N SER A 85 6.51 1.40 13.90
CA SER A 85 7.61 1.67 12.97
C SER A 85 7.12 2.33 11.69
N LYS A 86 8.01 3.14 11.06
CA LYS A 86 7.74 3.75 9.76
C LYS A 86 7.52 2.69 8.68
N SER A 87 8.23 1.57 8.76
CA SER A 87 8.12 0.47 7.80
C SER A 87 6.79 -0.27 7.90
N TYR A 88 6.31 -0.58 9.10
CA TYR A 88 4.99 -1.21 9.27
C TYR A 88 3.88 -0.32 8.69
N LYS A 89 3.89 0.97 9.05
CA LYS A 89 2.93 1.95 8.52
C LYS A 89 3.01 2.08 7.00
N SER A 90 4.22 2.06 6.46
CA SER A 90 4.44 2.09 5.01
C SER A 90 3.89 0.82 4.35
N LEU A 91 4.23 -0.38 4.83
CA LEU A 91 3.71 -1.64 4.29
C LEU A 91 2.17 -1.65 4.25
N LYS A 92 1.51 -1.12 5.29
CA LYS A 92 0.05 -0.98 5.29
C LYS A 92 -0.47 -0.02 4.22
N ASN A 93 0.23 1.10 3.98
CA ASN A 93 -0.10 1.99 2.84
C ASN A 93 0.01 1.25 1.50
N TRP A 94 0.88 0.25 1.40
CA TRP A 94 1.03 -0.61 0.23
C TRP A 94 0.13 -1.86 0.27
N GLY A 95 -0.92 -1.86 1.11
CA GLY A 95 -1.92 -2.93 1.19
C GLY A 95 -1.46 -4.22 1.89
N HIS A 96 -0.28 -4.20 2.53
CA HIS A 96 0.28 -5.34 3.25
C HIS A 96 0.34 -5.08 4.76
N ASP A 97 -0.41 -5.84 5.53
CA ASP A 97 -0.34 -5.80 6.99
C ASP A 97 0.62 -6.90 7.47
N ALA A 98 1.83 -6.53 7.91
CA ALA A 98 2.86 -7.51 8.29
C ALA A 98 2.50 -8.37 9.52
N LEU A 99 1.38 -8.09 10.19
CA LEU A 99 0.84 -8.90 11.30
C LEU A 99 -0.28 -9.86 10.86
N LYS A 100 -0.74 -9.77 9.60
CA LYS A 100 -1.76 -10.63 9.02
C LYS A 100 -1.14 -11.37 7.84
N ASP A 101 -1.21 -12.70 7.86
CA ASP A 101 -0.79 -13.54 6.73
C ASP A 101 -1.72 -13.37 5.52
#